data_AF-A0A2S7YL71-F1
#
_entry.id   AF-A0A2S7YL71-F1
#
_cell.length_a   1.000
_cell.length_b   1.000
_cell.length_c   1.000
_cell.angle_alpha   90.00
_cell.angle_beta   90.00
_cell.angle_gamma   90.00
#
_symmetry.space_group_name_H-M   'P 1'
#
loop_
_entity.id
_entity.type
_entity.pdbx_description
1 polymer ?
#
loop_
_entity_poly.entity_id
_entity_poly.type
_entity_poly.pdbx_seq_one_letter_code
_entity_poly.pdbx_strand_id
1 'polypeptide(L)'
;MMIRHLSLSVYDMQLAFFIGLIVTLTASAIAEDLIFRGKGFGTYYYDVRQHQTCGTDFSFQNQGGVMCNWNSVLSLNDINTNNLVAMNNLLLKTQAGRTTYCGKRVIVTVNGVTSSTPFFIGDGCERCARDSDSVWNPSAAAGLDFSFTALDTLSPLACSNGHIDISFDIVNETLYHFDV
;
A
#
# COMPACT_ATOMS: atom_id res chain seq x y z
N MET A 1 -56.39 55.73 37.82
CA MET A 1 -57.30 55.48 36.66
C MET A 1 -57.34 53.98 36.40
N MET A 2 -58.57 53.48 36.26
CA MET A 2 -59.05 52.09 36.18
C MET A 2 -58.16 51.00 35.53
N ILE A 3 -58.08 49.87 36.24
CA ILE A 3 -58.43 48.48 35.86
C ILE A 3 -57.88 47.93 34.53
N ARG A 4 -57.12 46.82 34.63
CA ARG A 4 -57.43 45.55 33.93
C ARG A 4 -56.97 44.32 34.73
N HIS A 5 -57.87 43.34 34.76
CA HIS A 5 -57.90 42.06 35.47
C HIS A 5 -57.09 40.94 34.80
N LEU A 6 -56.65 39.97 35.63
CA LEU A 6 -56.50 38.49 35.48
C LEU A 6 -55.80 37.93 34.22
N SER A 7 -54.95 36.89 34.29
CA SER A 7 -55.22 35.53 34.82
C SER A 7 -53.94 34.67 35.02
N LEU A 8 -53.99 33.73 35.97
CA LEU A 8 -53.00 32.66 36.24
C LEU A 8 -52.91 31.61 35.12
N SER A 9 -51.75 30.92 35.00
CA SER A 9 -51.63 29.46 34.71
C SER A 9 -50.12 29.09 34.66
N VAL A 10 -49.51 28.58 35.74
CA VAL A 10 -49.24 27.15 36.05
C VAL A 10 -48.75 26.31 34.87
N TYR A 11 -47.43 26.14 34.73
CA TYR A 11 -46.84 24.88 34.27
C TYR A 11 -45.48 24.66 34.94
N ASP A 12 -45.46 23.69 35.85
CA ASP A 12 -44.29 22.97 36.34
C ASP A 12 -43.37 22.58 35.19
N MET A 13 -42.06 22.85 35.33
CA MET A 13 -41.05 22.16 34.53
C MET A 13 -40.07 21.47 35.47
N GLN A 14 -40.43 20.23 35.82
CA GLN A 14 -39.54 19.24 36.40
C GLN A 14 -38.40 18.91 35.44
N LEU A 15 -37.19 18.98 35.98
CA LEU A 15 -36.17 17.93 35.99
C LEU A 15 -35.73 17.29 34.65
N ALA A 16 -34.47 17.53 34.26
CA ALA A 16 -33.57 16.48 33.79
C ALA A 16 -32.11 16.98 33.80
N PHE A 17 -31.34 16.59 34.81
CA PHE A 17 -29.87 16.61 34.71
C PHE A 17 -29.44 15.43 33.83
N PHE A 18 -29.16 15.71 32.56
CA PHE A 18 -28.48 14.74 31.69
C PHE A 18 -26.99 14.72 32.05
N ILE A 19 -26.59 13.72 32.84
CA ILE A 19 -25.17 13.35 32.98
C ILE A 19 -24.79 12.65 31.67
N GLY A 20 -24.17 13.40 30.76
CA GLY A 20 -23.62 12.86 29.51
C GLY A 20 -22.43 11.95 29.81
N LEU A 21 -22.60 10.65 29.59
CA LEU A 21 -21.52 9.68 29.58
C LEU A 21 -20.73 9.85 28.27
N ILE A 22 -19.61 10.56 28.32
CA ILE A 22 -18.64 10.60 27.21
C ILE A 22 -17.88 9.27 27.23
N VAL A 23 -18.27 8.34 26.35
CA VAL A 23 -17.47 7.14 26.06
C VAL A 23 -16.36 7.56 25.08
N THR A 24 -15.15 7.77 25.60
CA THR A 24 -13.95 7.90 24.76
C THR A 24 -13.62 6.52 24.19
N LEU A 25 -13.95 6.27 22.91
CA LEU A 25 -13.35 5.18 22.16
C LEU A 25 -11.87 5.49 22.00
N THR A 26 -11.02 4.93 22.85
CA THR A 26 -9.59 4.85 22.58
C THR A 26 -9.42 3.84 21.45
N ALA A 27 -9.22 4.31 20.22
CA ALA A 27 -8.77 3.45 19.14
C ALA A 27 -7.40 2.90 19.53
N SER A 28 -7.38 1.65 19.97
CA SER A 28 -6.13 0.92 20.15
C SER A 28 -5.50 0.77 18.77
N ALA A 29 -4.53 1.61 18.44
CA ALA A 29 -3.68 1.39 17.29
C ALA A 29 -2.94 0.07 17.56
N ILE A 30 -3.35 -1.00 16.88
CA ILE A 30 -2.53 -2.22 16.82
C ILE A 30 -1.30 -1.78 16.04
N ALA A 31 -0.16 -1.69 16.72
CA ALA A 31 1.10 -1.44 16.05
C ALA A 31 1.33 -2.63 15.10
N GLU A 32 1.24 -2.36 13.80
CA GLU A 32 1.61 -3.35 12.79
C GLU A 32 3.10 -3.66 12.97
N ASP A 33 3.42 -4.95 13.05
CA ASP A 33 4.78 -5.41 13.30
C ASP A 33 5.66 -5.10 12.08
N LEU A 34 6.31 -3.94 12.12
CA LEU A 34 7.18 -3.43 11.07
C LEU A 34 8.42 -4.31 10.94
N ILE A 35 8.57 -4.97 9.78
CA ILE A 35 9.75 -5.81 9.49
C ILE A 35 10.77 -5.10 8.60
N PHE A 36 10.35 -4.09 7.83
CA PHE A 36 11.26 -3.30 6.99
C PHE A 36 10.68 -1.93 6.69
N ARG A 37 11.54 -0.91 6.66
CA ARG A 37 11.20 0.44 6.21
C ARG A 37 12.13 0.86 5.08
N GLY A 38 11.56 1.38 4.01
CA GLY A 38 12.27 1.85 2.83
C GLY A 38 11.74 3.15 2.28
N LYS A 39 12.53 3.77 1.41
CA LYS A 39 12.15 4.90 0.57
C LYS A 39 12.88 4.77 -0.77
N GLY A 40 12.44 5.55 -1.75
CA GLY A 40 13.06 5.60 -3.07
C GLY A 40 12.02 5.80 -4.15
N PHE A 41 12.12 5.02 -5.22
CA PHE A 41 11.33 5.24 -6.43
C PHE A 41 10.41 4.05 -6.72
N GLY A 42 9.14 4.34 -6.94
CA GLY A 42 8.19 3.38 -7.48
C GLY A 42 8.25 3.39 -9.00
N THR A 43 8.47 2.23 -9.63
CA THR A 43 8.38 2.04 -11.09
C THR A 43 7.38 0.97 -11.45
N TYR A 44 7.25 0.62 -12.73
CA TYR A 44 6.38 -0.46 -13.17
C TYR A 44 7.07 -1.39 -14.16
N TYR A 45 6.70 -2.67 -14.14
CA TYR A 45 7.27 -3.68 -15.04
C TYR A 45 6.28 -4.68 -15.63
N TYR A 46 5.04 -4.70 -15.13
CA TYR A 46 4.01 -5.64 -15.57
C TYR A 46 2.61 -5.01 -15.47
N ASP A 47 1.60 -5.67 -16.04
CA ASP A 47 0.20 -5.42 -15.69
C ASP A 47 -0.68 -6.53 -16.28
N VAL A 48 -1.40 -7.27 -15.45
CA VAL A 48 -2.18 -8.43 -15.92
C VAL A 48 -3.54 -8.04 -16.52
N ARG A 49 -3.94 -6.78 -16.42
CA ARG A 49 -5.23 -6.28 -16.95
C ARG A 49 -5.04 -5.36 -18.15
N GLN A 50 -4.04 -4.49 -18.10
CA GLN A 50 -3.68 -3.55 -19.16
C GLN A 50 -2.36 -3.95 -19.82
N HIS A 51 -2.42 -4.93 -20.72
CA HIS A 51 -1.20 -5.51 -21.30
C HIS A 51 -0.42 -4.54 -22.18
N GLN A 52 -1.03 -3.46 -22.67
CA GLN A 52 -0.37 -2.47 -23.51
C GLN A 52 -0.65 -1.06 -23.00
N THR A 53 0.39 -0.37 -22.52
CA THR A 53 0.29 1.00 -21.99
C THR A 53 1.66 1.67 -22.02
N CYS A 54 1.69 3.00 -22.08
CA CYS A 54 2.95 3.78 -22.06
C CYS A 54 4.00 3.31 -23.08
N GLY A 55 3.55 2.87 -24.27
CA GLY A 55 4.42 2.36 -25.32
C GLY A 55 5.08 1.00 -25.00
N THR A 56 4.66 0.32 -23.94
CA THR A 56 5.18 -0.97 -23.50
C THR A 56 4.11 -2.05 -23.63
N ASP A 57 4.52 -3.25 -24.03
CA ASP A 57 3.69 -4.46 -24.01
C ASP A 57 4.19 -5.41 -22.91
N PHE A 58 3.34 -5.68 -21.92
CA PHE A 58 3.62 -6.53 -20.77
C PHE A 58 3.27 -8.00 -20.98
N SER A 59 2.78 -8.40 -22.17
CA SER A 59 2.31 -9.76 -22.42
C SER A 59 3.39 -10.81 -22.13
N PHE A 60 4.66 -10.48 -22.37
CA PHE A 60 5.79 -11.36 -22.06
C PHE A 60 6.18 -11.31 -20.58
N GLN A 61 6.26 -10.11 -19.99
CA GLN A 61 6.59 -9.90 -18.58
C GLN A 61 5.61 -10.63 -17.68
N ASN A 62 4.32 -10.57 -18.01
CA ASN A 62 3.25 -11.25 -17.28
C ASN A 62 3.39 -12.79 -17.24
N GLN A 63 4.15 -13.39 -18.16
CA GLN A 63 4.45 -14.83 -18.17
C GLN A 63 5.70 -15.19 -17.34
N GLY A 64 6.46 -14.18 -16.89
CA GLY A 64 7.63 -14.38 -16.05
C GLY A 64 7.27 -14.93 -14.68
N GLY A 65 8.06 -15.91 -14.22
CA GLY A 65 7.94 -16.45 -12.86
C GLY A 65 8.42 -15.44 -11.82
N VAL A 66 7.76 -15.41 -10.67
CA VAL A 66 8.11 -14.48 -9.59
C VAL A 66 9.11 -15.08 -8.60
N MET A 67 10.04 -14.28 -8.10
CA MET A 67 11.11 -14.75 -7.21
C MET A 67 10.61 -15.35 -5.89
N CYS A 68 9.42 -14.95 -5.41
CA CYS A 68 8.84 -15.52 -4.19
C CYS A 68 8.34 -16.95 -4.35
N ASN A 69 8.19 -17.44 -5.58
CA ASN A 69 7.87 -18.84 -5.84
C ASN A 69 9.11 -19.53 -6.43
N TRP A 70 10.15 -19.69 -5.60
CA TRP A 70 11.45 -20.14 -6.09
C TRP A 70 11.48 -21.62 -6.49
N ASN A 71 10.71 -22.45 -5.79
CA ASN A 71 10.76 -23.92 -5.93
C ASN A 71 9.81 -24.45 -7.03
N SER A 72 8.85 -23.63 -7.47
CA SER A 72 7.90 -23.95 -8.54
C SER A 72 7.63 -22.69 -9.35
N VAL A 73 7.42 -22.77 -10.67
CA VAL A 73 7.17 -21.56 -11.46
C VAL A 73 5.72 -21.12 -11.27
N LEU A 74 5.54 -19.92 -10.72
CA LEU A 74 4.24 -19.22 -10.68
C LEU A 74 4.43 -17.88 -11.37
N SER A 75 3.71 -17.67 -12.48
CA SER A 75 3.82 -16.44 -13.25
C SER A 75 2.96 -15.32 -12.66
N LEU A 76 3.23 -14.09 -13.08
CA LEU A 76 2.38 -12.94 -12.75
C LEU A 76 0.93 -13.15 -13.25
N ASN A 77 0.73 -13.77 -14.42
CA ASN A 77 -0.58 -14.19 -14.91
C ASN A 77 -1.27 -15.22 -14.00
N ASP A 78 -0.53 -16.17 -13.43
CA ASP A 78 -1.11 -17.16 -12.52
C ASP A 78 -1.53 -16.53 -11.19
N ILE A 79 -0.74 -15.57 -10.69
CA ILE A 79 -1.06 -14.78 -9.49
C ILE A 79 -2.27 -13.87 -9.74
N ASN A 80 -2.43 -13.40 -10.98
CA ASN A 80 -3.61 -12.70 -11.49
C ASN A 80 -4.04 -11.47 -10.66
N THR A 81 -3.07 -10.68 -10.20
CA THR A 81 -3.33 -9.41 -9.51
C THR A 81 -2.28 -8.35 -9.81
N ASN A 82 -2.72 -7.09 -9.78
CA ASN A 82 -1.90 -5.90 -9.95
C ASN A 82 -1.35 -5.36 -8.61
N ASN A 83 -1.62 -6.06 -7.49
CA ASN A 83 -1.18 -5.63 -6.16
C ASN A 83 0.16 -6.25 -5.73
N LEU A 84 0.79 -7.05 -6.59
CA LEU A 84 2.13 -7.56 -6.34
C LEU A 84 3.14 -6.45 -6.60
N VAL A 85 4.12 -6.32 -5.70
CA VAL A 85 5.28 -5.45 -5.90
C VAL A 85 6.57 -6.27 -5.84
N ALA A 86 7.54 -5.87 -6.65
CA ALA A 86 8.88 -6.40 -6.64
C ALA A 86 9.78 -5.52 -5.76
N MET A 87 10.52 -6.11 -4.83
CA MET A 87 11.47 -5.39 -3.96
C MET A 87 12.92 -5.67 -4.34
N ASN A 88 13.88 -5.03 -3.66
CA ASN A 88 15.30 -5.37 -3.77
C ASN A 88 15.52 -6.89 -3.80
N ASN A 89 15.95 -7.40 -4.95
CA ASN A 89 16.06 -8.84 -5.15
C ASN A 89 17.15 -9.50 -4.30
N LEU A 90 18.16 -8.77 -3.84
CA LEU A 90 19.23 -9.31 -3.00
C LEU A 90 18.67 -9.82 -1.68
N LEU A 91 17.60 -9.19 -1.17
CA LEU A 91 16.90 -9.62 0.03
C LEU A 91 16.09 -10.91 -0.18
N LEU A 92 15.82 -11.30 -1.43
CA LEU A 92 15.03 -12.49 -1.77
C LEU A 92 15.87 -13.65 -2.34
N LYS A 93 17.18 -13.46 -2.56
CA LYS A 93 18.09 -14.49 -3.07
C LYS A 93 18.31 -15.66 -2.10
N THR A 94 17.94 -15.51 -0.83
CA THR A 94 18.08 -16.57 0.19
C THR A 94 16.72 -17.08 0.66
N GLN A 95 16.68 -18.34 1.11
CA GLN A 95 15.48 -18.92 1.73
C GLN A 95 14.97 -18.07 2.90
N ALA A 96 15.86 -17.69 3.83
CA ALA A 96 15.50 -16.86 4.97
C ALA A 96 14.90 -15.51 4.54
N GLY A 97 15.46 -14.90 3.50
CA GLY A 97 14.95 -13.68 2.90
C GLY A 97 13.52 -13.85 2.35
N ARG A 98 13.28 -14.90 1.55
CA ARG A 98 11.94 -15.20 1.04
C ARG A 98 10.95 -15.49 2.17
N THR A 99 11.32 -16.29 3.16
CA THR A 99 10.49 -16.54 4.36
C THR A 99 10.15 -15.26 5.13
N THR A 100 11.06 -14.28 5.12
CA THR A 100 10.85 -13.01 5.81
C THR A 100 9.88 -12.11 5.06
N TYR A 101 10.04 -11.96 3.74
CA TYR A 101 9.39 -10.88 2.98
C TYR A 101 8.27 -11.34 2.04
N CYS A 102 8.36 -12.53 1.47
CA CYS A 102 7.40 -12.94 0.44
C CYS A 102 5.99 -13.06 0.99
N GLY A 103 5.03 -12.48 0.25
CA GLY A 103 3.63 -12.42 0.63
C GLY A 103 3.29 -11.38 1.70
N LYS A 104 4.29 -10.71 2.28
CA LYS A 104 4.07 -9.71 3.32
C LYS A 104 3.47 -8.42 2.76
N ARG A 105 2.57 -7.82 3.52
CA ARG A 105 1.91 -6.57 3.17
C ARG A 105 2.92 -5.44 3.08
N VAL A 106 2.73 -4.61 2.07
CA VAL A 106 3.47 -3.37 1.85
C VAL A 106 2.51 -2.19 1.96
N ILE A 107 2.88 -1.22 2.78
CA ILE A 107 2.18 0.04 2.96
C ILE A 107 2.99 1.09 2.22
N VAL A 108 2.45 1.60 1.11
CA VAL A 108 3.12 2.61 0.29
C VAL A 108 2.58 3.98 0.64
N THR A 109 3.46 4.96 0.79
CA THR A 109 3.11 6.36 1.05
C THR A 109 3.72 7.24 -0.03
N VAL A 110 2.87 8.05 -0.67
CA VAL A 110 3.23 9.01 -1.72
C VAL A 110 2.80 10.40 -1.28
N ASN A 111 3.72 11.37 -1.28
CA ASN A 111 3.44 12.74 -0.83
C ASN A 111 2.77 12.83 0.56
N GLY A 112 3.16 11.93 1.48
CA GLY A 112 2.61 11.85 2.83
C GLY A 112 1.23 11.16 2.94
N VAL A 113 0.67 10.68 1.83
CA VAL A 113 -0.60 9.95 1.80
C VAL A 113 -0.35 8.46 1.67
N THR A 114 -0.82 7.69 2.64
CA THR A 114 -0.75 6.23 2.62
C THR A 114 -1.79 5.64 1.66
N SER A 115 -1.34 4.72 0.81
CA SER A 115 -2.17 3.94 -0.09
C SER A 115 -3.14 3.05 0.67
N SER A 116 -4.39 2.95 0.20
CA SER A 116 -5.36 1.96 0.66
C SER A 116 -5.20 0.59 -0.03
N THR A 117 -4.38 0.50 -1.08
CA THR A 117 -4.19 -0.74 -1.84
C THR A 117 -3.40 -1.75 -1.01
N PRO A 118 -3.89 -3.00 -0.87
CA PRO A 118 -3.21 -4.04 -0.09
C PRO A 118 -2.09 -4.67 -0.92
N PHE A 119 -0.98 -3.94 -1.08
CA PHE A 119 0.19 -4.44 -1.80
C PHE A 119 0.88 -5.56 -1.04
N PHE A 120 1.54 -6.46 -1.76
CA PHE A 120 2.39 -7.49 -1.14
C PHE A 120 3.65 -7.77 -1.95
N ILE A 121 4.72 -8.16 -1.27
CA ILE A 121 5.96 -8.60 -1.91
C ILE A 121 5.71 -9.91 -2.64
N GLY A 122 5.99 -9.96 -3.94
CA GLY A 122 5.94 -11.22 -4.68
C GLY A 122 7.13 -11.48 -5.59
N ASP A 123 7.95 -10.47 -5.88
CA ASP A 123 9.04 -10.63 -6.83
C ASP A 123 10.31 -9.84 -6.45
N GLY A 124 11.40 -10.12 -7.15
CA GLY A 124 12.69 -9.47 -6.98
C GLY A 124 13.03 -8.53 -8.14
N CYS A 125 13.21 -7.26 -7.83
CA CYS A 125 13.69 -6.24 -8.73
C CYS A 125 15.21 -6.04 -8.59
N GLU A 126 15.97 -6.39 -9.63
CA GLU A 126 17.44 -6.21 -9.69
C GLU A 126 17.80 -4.72 -9.69
N ARG A 127 17.00 -3.89 -10.35
CA ARG A 127 17.23 -2.44 -10.44
C ARG A 127 17.02 -1.73 -9.10
N CYS A 128 16.09 -2.25 -8.30
CA CYS A 128 15.72 -1.75 -6.98
C CYS A 128 16.73 -2.12 -5.89
N ALA A 129 17.72 -2.95 -6.23
CA ALA A 129 18.69 -3.48 -5.28
C ALA A 129 19.93 -2.61 -5.09
N ARG A 130 20.05 -1.52 -5.84
CA ARG A 130 21.29 -0.77 -6.00
C ARG A 130 21.03 0.74 -5.96
N ASP A 131 22.11 1.49 -5.79
CA ASP A 131 22.17 2.94 -5.87
C ASP A 131 21.31 3.69 -4.82
N SER A 132 20.95 4.93 -5.13
CA SER A 132 20.40 5.91 -4.20
C SER A 132 18.90 5.72 -3.98
N ASP A 133 18.46 6.07 -2.77
CA ASP A 133 17.07 6.20 -2.38
C ASP A 133 16.55 7.66 -2.45
N SER A 134 17.36 8.56 -2.99
CA SER A 134 17.09 10.00 -3.05
C SER A 134 17.45 10.65 -4.39
N VAL A 135 18.22 9.97 -5.24
CA VAL A 135 18.60 10.45 -6.57
C VAL A 135 18.14 9.42 -7.59
N TRP A 136 17.29 9.85 -8.50
CA TRP A 136 16.79 8.99 -9.58
C TRP A 136 17.91 8.64 -10.55
N ASN A 137 18.06 7.34 -10.82
CA ASN A 137 18.89 6.83 -11.90
C ASN A 137 18.11 5.73 -12.63
N PRO A 138 17.83 5.89 -13.93
CA PRO A 138 17.02 4.93 -14.68
C PRO A 138 17.67 3.55 -14.80
N SER A 139 18.97 3.42 -14.57
CA SER A 139 19.68 2.13 -14.60
C SER A 139 19.69 1.38 -13.27
N ALA A 140 19.50 2.07 -12.15
CA ALA A 140 19.48 1.51 -10.79
C ALA A 140 19.09 2.58 -9.78
N ALA A 141 18.08 2.32 -8.95
CA ALA A 141 17.69 3.20 -7.85
C ALA A 141 16.88 2.39 -6.83
N ALA A 142 17.05 2.65 -5.54
CA ALA A 142 16.32 1.93 -4.50
C ALA A 142 14.81 2.19 -4.62
N GLY A 143 13.99 1.19 -4.29
CA GLY A 143 12.53 1.33 -4.37
C GLY A 143 11.79 0.02 -4.57
N LEU A 144 10.64 0.12 -5.25
CA LEU A 144 9.74 -0.99 -5.55
C LEU A 144 9.29 -0.93 -7.01
N ASP A 145 9.11 -2.08 -7.64
CA ASP A 145 8.54 -2.20 -8.99
C ASP A 145 7.11 -2.73 -8.91
N PHE A 146 6.16 -2.02 -9.50
CA PHE A 146 4.72 -2.27 -9.39
C PHE A 146 4.14 -2.82 -10.69
N SER A 147 2.85 -3.14 -10.66
CA SER A 147 2.06 -3.11 -11.90
C SER A 147 1.90 -1.67 -12.38
N PHE A 148 1.72 -1.47 -13.70
CA PHE A 148 1.43 -0.14 -14.23
C PHE A 148 0.18 0.47 -13.59
N THR A 149 -0.95 -0.23 -13.60
CA THR A 149 -2.23 0.26 -13.03
C THR A 149 -2.07 0.62 -11.55
N ALA A 150 -1.30 -0.18 -10.79
CA ALA A 150 -1.03 0.10 -9.40
C ALA A 150 -0.23 1.40 -9.21
N LEU A 151 0.85 1.60 -9.98
CA LEU A 151 1.65 2.81 -9.88
C LEU A 151 0.87 4.05 -10.35
N ASP A 152 0.11 3.93 -11.43
CA ASP A 152 -0.71 5.00 -11.99
C ASP A 152 -1.82 5.44 -11.02
N THR A 153 -2.37 4.49 -10.25
CA THR A 153 -3.32 4.79 -9.16
C THR A 153 -2.67 5.58 -8.03
N LEU A 154 -1.39 5.33 -7.74
CA LEU A 154 -0.64 6.08 -6.72
C LEU A 154 -0.28 7.49 -7.20
N SER A 155 -0.01 7.66 -8.50
CA SER A 155 0.24 8.96 -9.11
C SER A 155 0.17 8.88 -10.64
N PRO A 156 -0.48 9.86 -11.30
CA PRO A 156 -0.63 9.89 -12.76
C PRO A 156 0.70 10.16 -13.50
N LEU A 157 1.79 10.39 -12.76
CA LEU A 157 3.12 10.61 -13.31
C LEU A 157 3.83 9.30 -13.70
N ALA A 158 3.25 8.15 -13.38
CA ALA A 158 3.80 6.83 -13.71
C ALA A 158 4.26 6.78 -15.17
N CYS A 159 3.38 7.10 -16.10
CA CYS A 159 3.67 7.05 -17.53
C CYS A 159 4.65 8.15 -17.99
N SER A 160 4.46 9.39 -17.55
CA SER A 160 5.22 10.54 -18.06
C SER A 160 6.67 10.53 -17.58
N ASN A 161 6.91 10.06 -16.37
CA ASN A 161 8.23 10.09 -15.73
C ASN A 161 8.88 8.70 -15.66
N GLY A 162 8.10 7.63 -15.84
CA GLY A 162 8.54 6.24 -15.64
C GLY A 162 8.81 5.87 -14.18
N HIS A 163 8.59 6.80 -13.24
CA HIS A 163 8.81 6.63 -11.81
C HIS A 163 8.06 7.68 -10.99
N ILE A 164 7.89 7.41 -9.69
CA ILE A 164 7.40 8.36 -8.68
C ILE A 164 8.18 8.19 -7.37
N ASP A 165 8.27 9.23 -6.55
CA ASP A 165 8.87 9.13 -5.22
C ASP A 165 7.92 8.41 -4.26
N ILE A 166 8.45 7.43 -3.52
CA ILE A 166 7.70 6.65 -2.54
C ILE A 166 8.47 6.49 -1.24
N SER A 167 7.72 6.30 -0.16
CA SER A 167 8.19 5.61 1.04
C SER A 167 7.33 4.39 1.29
N PHE A 168 7.86 3.37 1.95
CA PHE A 168 7.10 2.16 2.21
C PHE A 168 7.54 1.45 3.49
N ASP A 169 6.56 0.83 4.13
CA ASP A 169 6.74 -0.07 5.25
C ASP A 169 6.29 -1.48 4.83
N ILE A 170 7.09 -2.49 5.16
CA ILE A 170 6.70 -3.89 5.05
C ILE A 170 6.38 -4.35 6.47
N VAL A 171 5.18 -4.93 6.64
CA VAL A 171 4.70 -5.38 7.95
C VAL A 171 4.48 -6.89 7.96
N ASN A 172 4.51 -7.47 9.15
CA ASN A 172 4.39 -8.92 9.36
C ASN A 172 2.94 -9.43 9.21
N GLU A 173 2.20 -8.92 8.24
CA GLU A 173 0.91 -9.45 7.81
C GLU A 173 1.08 -10.13 6.46
N THR A 174 0.68 -11.38 6.34
CA THR A 174 0.75 -12.11 5.08
C THR A 174 -0.56 -11.94 4.32
N LEU A 175 -0.50 -11.40 3.10
CA LEU A 175 -1.64 -11.25 2.19
C LEU A 175 -1.67 -12.32 1.09
N TYR A 176 -0.52 -12.92 0.78
CA TYR A 176 -0.39 -13.96 -0.24
C TYR A 176 0.54 -15.07 0.26
N HIS A 177 0.19 -16.32 0.03
CA HIS A 177 1.01 -17.46 0.43
C HIS A 177 1.76 -18.02 -0.79
N PHE A 178 3.08 -17.94 -0.75
CA PHE A 178 3.99 -18.52 -1.75
C PHE A 178 4.65 -19.79 -1.21
N ASP A 179 5.03 -20.70 -2.12
CA ASP A 179 5.84 -21.88 -1.80
C ASP A 179 7.33 -21.49 -1.77
N VAL A 180 7.73 -20.77 -0.72
CA VAL A 180 9.05 -20.12 -0.57
C VAL A 180 10.20 -21.05 -0.24
#